data_AF-A0A1A3NME6-F1
#
_entry.id   AF-A0A1A3NME6-F1
#
_cell.length_a   1.000
_cell.length_b   1.000
_cell.length_c   1.000
_cell.angle_alpha   90.00
_cell.angle_beta   90.00
_cell.angle_gamma   90.00
#
_symmetry.space_group_name_H-M   'P 1'
#
loop_
_entity.id
_entity.type
_entity.pdbx_description
1 polymer ?
#
loop_
_entity_poly.entity_id
_entity_poly.type
_entity_poly.pdbx_seq_one_letter_code
_entity_poly.pdbx_strand_id
1 'polypeptide(L)'
;MTQPHHTAEHWAKRTRSLDEFVVDLVEDHGERVRLRSTKGWGWMPLKADLGREIRVGEHLQQETIGLSQVTGLRDANGWLFRRTNQELADEARQFSEELHRKDVVRLEQNRKLYAQWEAELPAWLQARIRRFREAGGEHFLLTGWGYELMICRLADLIDRGLEAEADKLASDEGATGNQWDCAKALAAGRQRDGDEYAALLPAGLAPLTGSADYS
;
A
#
# COMPACT_ATOMS: atom_id res chain seq x y z
N MET A 1 2.24 19.56 -0.60
CA MET A 1 1.25 19.69 -1.68
C MET A 1 0.10 18.74 -1.38
N THR A 2 -1.15 19.17 -1.49
CA THR A 2 -2.33 18.30 -1.30
C THR A 2 -2.35 17.26 -2.42
N GLN A 3 -2.46 15.97 -2.10
CA GLN A 3 -2.49 14.94 -3.14
C GLN A 3 -3.73 15.15 -4.02
N PRO A 4 -3.66 14.94 -5.35
CA PRO A 4 -4.76 15.29 -6.24
C PRO A 4 -6.11 14.69 -5.84
N HIS A 5 -6.13 13.47 -5.29
CA HIS A 5 -7.33 12.76 -4.87
C HIS A 5 -7.91 13.23 -3.52
N HIS A 6 -7.29 14.21 -2.87
CA HIS A 6 -7.77 14.83 -1.63
C HIS A 6 -8.67 16.05 -1.88
N THR A 7 -9.11 16.29 -3.12
CA THR A 7 -9.98 17.44 -3.46
C THR A 7 -11.25 17.01 -4.18
N ALA A 8 -12.33 17.76 -3.97
CA ALA A 8 -13.62 17.49 -4.61
C ALA A 8 -13.54 17.62 -6.14
N GLU A 9 -12.70 18.51 -6.68
CA GLU A 9 -12.52 18.72 -8.12
C GLU A 9 -11.92 17.48 -8.80
N HIS A 10 -11.06 16.73 -8.11
CA HIS A 10 -10.56 15.46 -8.63
C HIS A 10 -11.68 14.44 -8.77
N TRP A 11 -12.49 14.27 -7.72
CA TRP A 11 -13.60 13.32 -7.71
C TRP A 11 -14.72 13.71 -8.70
N ALA A 12 -14.91 15.01 -8.93
CA ALA A 12 -15.85 15.51 -9.93
C ALA A 12 -15.50 15.09 -11.37
N LYS A 13 -14.22 14.84 -11.66
CA LYS A 13 -13.74 14.41 -12.99
C LYS A 13 -13.83 12.91 -13.19
N ARG A 14 -14.14 12.13 -12.14
CA ARG A 14 -14.21 10.67 -12.21
C ARG A 14 -15.58 10.23 -12.74
N THR A 15 -15.59 9.34 -13.73
CA THR A 15 -16.82 8.73 -14.23
C THR A 15 -17.44 7.85 -13.15
N ARG A 16 -18.73 8.06 -12.90
CA ARG A 16 -19.56 7.24 -12.03
C ARG A 16 -20.43 6.32 -12.90
N SER A 17 -20.34 5.02 -12.67
CA SER A 17 -21.20 4.02 -13.29
C SER A 17 -22.39 3.76 -12.38
N LEU A 18 -23.54 3.44 -12.97
CA LEU A 18 -24.73 3.05 -12.24
C LEU A 18 -25.22 1.72 -12.79
N ASP A 19 -25.12 0.68 -11.98
CA ASP A 19 -25.40 -0.69 -12.39
C ASP A 19 -26.52 -1.30 -11.54
N GLU A 20 -27.27 -2.24 -12.13
CA GLU A 20 -28.25 -3.02 -11.38
C GLU A 20 -27.55 -3.90 -10.33
N PHE A 21 -28.05 -3.83 -9.10
CA PHE A 21 -27.61 -4.57 -7.93
C PHE A 21 -28.80 -5.35 -7.36
N VAL A 22 -28.88 -6.64 -7.70
CA VAL A 22 -29.87 -7.56 -7.14
C VAL A 22 -29.28 -8.22 -5.92
N VAL A 23 -29.85 -7.96 -4.74
CA VAL A 23 -29.34 -8.45 -3.46
C VAL A 23 -29.48 -9.98 -3.39
N ASP A 24 -28.37 -10.71 -3.25
CA ASP A 24 -28.39 -12.17 -3.06
C ASP A 24 -28.13 -12.59 -1.61
N LEU A 25 -27.50 -11.70 -0.82
CA LEU A 25 -27.14 -11.95 0.56
C LEU A 25 -27.15 -10.65 1.37
N VAL A 26 -27.64 -10.77 2.60
CA VAL A 26 -27.61 -9.74 3.63
C VAL A 26 -27.07 -10.39 4.92
N GLU A 27 -25.89 -9.99 5.39
CA GLU A 27 -25.30 -10.47 6.66
C GLU A 27 -25.12 -9.30 7.63
N ASP A 28 -25.60 -9.46 8.86
CA ASP A 28 -25.49 -8.47 9.91
C ASP A 28 -24.10 -8.52 10.59
N HIS A 29 -23.40 -7.38 10.63
CA HIS A 29 -22.13 -7.20 11.31
C HIS A 29 -22.18 -6.02 12.31
N GLY A 30 -23.27 -5.89 13.07
CA GLY A 30 -23.45 -4.86 14.08
C GLY A 30 -23.89 -3.53 13.48
N GLU A 31 -23.02 -2.51 13.48
CA GLU A 31 -23.31 -1.21 12.86
C GLU A 31 -23.28 -1.27 11.32
N ARG A 32 -22.74 -2.36 10.78
CA ARG A 32 -22.59 -2.58 9.34
C ARG A 32 -23.41 -3.77 8.88
N VAL A 33 -23.75 -3.76 7.60
CA VAL A 33 -24.41 -4.89 6.94
C VAL A 33 -23.63 -5.25 5.69
N ARG A 34 -23.30 -6.52 5.50
CA ARG A 34 -22.71 -7.00 4.26
C ARG A 34 -23.81 -7.24 3.26
N LEU A 35 -23.72 -6.57 2.12
CA LEU A 35 -24.59 -6.79 0.98
C LEU A 35 -23.76 -7.45 -0.12
N ARG A 36 -24.32 -8.50 -0.73
CA ARG A 36 -23.75 -9.09 -1.93
C ARG A 36 -24.82 -9.11 -3.01
N SER A 37 -24.36 -9.03 -4.26
CA SER A 37 -25.17 -9.14 -5.45
C SER A 37 -25.14 -10.54 -6.02
N THR A 38 -26.14 -10.86 -6.84
CA THR A 38 -26.19 -12.10 -7.64
C THR A 38 -24.99 -12.28 -8.58
N LYS A 39 -24.26 -11.19 -8.89
CA LYS A 39 -23.01 -11.23 -9.69
C LYS A 39 -21.76 -11.53 -8.84
N GLY A 40 -21.93 -11.82 -7.55
CA GLY A 40 -20.84 -12.11 -6.62
C GLY A 40 -20.13 -10.87 -6.04
N TRP A 41 -20.43 -9.67 -6.54
CA TRP A 41 -19.90 -8.43 -5.98
C TRP A 41 -20.54 -8.13 -4.63
N GLY A 42 -19.75 -7.80 -3.61
CA GLY A 42 -20.26 -7.44 -2.29
C GLY A 42 -19.42 -6.41 -1.57
N TRP A 43 -20.05 -5.72 -0.63
CA TRP A 43 -19.47 -4.63 0.13
C TRP A 43 -20.27 -4.43 1.43
N MET A 44 -19.80 -3.55 2.32
CA MET A 44 -20.31 -3.49 3.69
C MET A 44 -20.60 -2.04 4.13
N PRO A 45 -21.76 -1.47 3.77
CA PRO A 45 -22.20 -0.15 4.25
C PRO A 45 -22.46 -0.10 5.76
N LEU A 46 -22.50 1.12 6.28
CA LEU A 46 -23.12 1.39 7.58
C LEU A 46 -24.65 1.28 7.46
N LYS A 47 -25.30 0.68 8.45
CA LYS A 47 -26.77 0.60 8.47
C LYS A 47 -27.43 1.96 8.56
N ALA A 48 -26.80 2.91 9.25
CA ALA A 48 -27.27 4.28 9.37
C ALA A 48 -27.38 4.98 8.00
N ASP A 49 -26.45 4.71 7.08
CA ASP A 49 -26.45 5.30 5.74
C ASP A 49 -27.61 4.79 4.88
N LEU A 50 -28.09 3.58 5.12
CA LEU A 50 -29.13 2.98 4.27
C LEU A 50 -30.53 3.55 4.55
N GLY A 51 -30.75 4.15 5.73
CA GLY A 51 -32.03 4.70 6.16
C GLY A 51 -33.17 3.69 6.32
N ARG A 52 -32.99 2.44 5.87
CA ARG A 52 -33.91 1.33 5.98
C ARG A 52 -33.19 -0.01 5.92
N GLU A 53 -33.90 -1.06 6.30
CA GLU A 53 -33.47 -2.44 6.10
C GLU A 53 -33.52 -2.82 4.60
N ILE A 54 -32.53 -3.60 4.16
CA ILE A 54 -32.43 -4.16 2.81
C ILE A 54 -32.68 -5.66 2.87
N ARG A 55 -33.47 -6.19 1.95
CA ARG A 55 -33.82 -7.61 1.89
C ARG A 55 -33.19 -8.31 0.69
N VAL A 56 -32.95 -9.61 0.84
CA VAL A 56 -32.58 -10.50 -0.27
C VAL A 56 -33.67 -10.47 -1.33
N GLY A 57 -33.26 -10.42 -2.60
CA GLY A 57 -34.12 -10.31 -3.77
C GLY A 57 -34.49 -8.87 -4.15
N GLU A 58 -34.10 -7.86 -3.37
CA GLU A 58 -34.34 -6.47 -3.77
C GLU A 58 -33.50 -6.07 -4.99
N HIS A 59 -34.14 -5.34 -5.90
CA HIS A 59 -33.49 -4.72 -7.05
C HIS A 59 -33.15 -3.28 -6.72
N LEU A 60 -31.85 -3.00 -6.61
CA LEU A 60 -31.30 -1.68 -6.33
C LEU A 60 -30.42 -1.27 -7.50
N GLN A 61 -29.98 -0.01 -7.48
CA GLN A 61 -28.93 0.46 -8.37
C GLN A 61 -27.74 0.95 -7.56
N GLN A 62 -26.57 0.42 -7.88
CA GLN A 62 -25.31 0.72 -7.20
C GLN A 62 -24.51 1.69 -8.06
N GLU A 63 -24.13 2.83 -7.48
CA GLU A 63 -23.21 3.78 -8.09
C GLU A 63 -21.77 3.42 -7.71
N THR A 64 -20.87 3.37 -8.70
CA THR A 64 -19.46 3.05 -8.49
C THR A 64 -18.53 4.02 -9.20
N ILE A 65 -17.32 4.20 -8.65
CA ILE A 65 -16.19 4.82 -9.34
C ILE A 65 -15.11 3.77 -9.58
N GLY A 66 -14.63 3.67 -10.83
CA GLY A 66 -13.68 2.63 -11.22
C GLY A 66 -14.32 1.24 -11.18
N LEU A 67 -13.56 0.23 -10.72
CA LEU A 67 -14.03 -1.17 -10.72
C LEU A 67 -14.74 -1.58 -9.43
N SER A 68 -14.55 -0.85 -8.32
CA SER A 68 -14.89 -1.39 -6.99
C SER A 68 -15.39 -0.37 -5.96
N GLN A 69 -15.14 0.92 -6.13
CA GLN A 69 -15.50 1.88 -5.08
C GLN A 69 -16.98 2.22 -5.18
N VAL A 70 -17.79 1.69 -4.26
CA VAL A 70 -19.22 2.01 -4.18
C VAL A 70 -19.41 3.41 -3.61
N THR A 71 -20.09 4.28 -4.35
CA THR A 71 -20.34 5.68 -3.99
C THR A 71 -21.80 6.00 -3.77
N GLY A 72 -22.71 5.07 -4.04
CA GLY A 72 -24.12 5.27 -3.77
C GLY A 72 -24.93 4.00 -3.97
N LEU A 73 -26.11 3.98 -3.36
CA LEU A 73 -27.12 2.96 -3.57
C LEU A 73 -28.47 3.65 -3.62
N ARG A 74 -29.27 3.33 -4.64
CA ARG A 74 -30.61 3.87 -4.80
C ARG A 74 -31.62 2.79 -5.06
N ASP A 75 -32.84 3.01 -4.58
CA ASP A 75 -34.01 2.23 -4.95
C ASP A 75 -34.96 3.07 -5.81
N ALA A 76 -36.18 2.58 -6.02
CA ALA A 76 -37.20 3.28 -6.81
C ALA A 76 -37.65 4.62 -6.21
N ASN A 77 -37.47 4.83 -4.90
CA ASN A 77 -37.88 6.04 -4.18
C ASN A 77 -36.77 7.10 -4.13
N GLY A 78 -35.53 6.72 -4.43
CA GLY A 78 -34.40 7.65 -4.49
C GLY A 78 -33.12 7.05 -3.92
N TRP A 79 -32.17 7.93 -3.63
CA TRP A 79 -30.90 7.54 -3.02
C TRP A 79 -31.12 7.13 -1.57
N LEU A 80 -30.68 5.91 -1.24
CA LEU A 80 -30.53 5.46 0.14
C LEU A 80 -29.33 6.18 0.75
N PHE A 81 -28.21 6.17 0.03
CA PHE A 81 -27.10 7.09 0.24
C PHE A 81 -26.43 7.42 -1.09
N ARG A 82 -25.73 8.55 -1.12
CA ARG A 82 -24.83 8.90 -2.20
C ARG A 82 -23.73 9.83 -1.72
N ARG A 83 -22.48 9.39 -1.83
CA ARG A 83 -21.30 10.15 -1.48
C ARG A 83 -21.08 11.31 -2.44
N THR A 84 -21.02 12.50 -1.88
CA THR A 84 -20.57 13.73 -2.53
C THR A 84 -19.09 13.63 -2.89
N ASN A 85 -18.64 14.50 -3.79
CA ASN A 85 -17.22 14.60 -4.12
C ASN A 85 -16.37 15.08 -2.93
N GLN A 86 -16.97 15.86 -2.02
CA GLN A 86 -16.29 16.32 -0.81
C GLN A 86 -16.10 15.16 0.19
N GLU A 87 -17.12 14.33 0.40
CA GLU A 87 -16.98 13.15 1.28
C GLU A 87 -15.93 12.17 0.77
N LEU A 88 -15.86 11.95 -0.56
CA LEU A 88 -14.81 11.11 -1.14
C LEU A 88 -13.40 11.72 -0.96
N ALA A 89 -13.29 13.04 -1.05
CA ALA A 89 -12.04 13.75 -0.77
C ALA A 89 -11.65 13.64 0.71
N ASP A 90 -12.63 13.74 1.62
CA ASP A 90 -12.42 13.63 3.06
C ASP A 90 -11.99 12.23 3.47
N GLU A 91 -12.67 11.19 2.96
CA GLU A 91 -12.28 9.79 3.17
C GLU A 91 -10.88 9.51 2.64
N ALA A 92 -10.55 10.04 1.46
CA ALA A 92 -9.22 9.91 0.88
C ALA A 92 -8.14 10.56 1.77
N ARG A 93 -8.40 11.76 2.32
CA ARG A 93 -7.51 12.44 3.27
C ARG A 93 -7.33 11.62 4.54
N GLN A 94 -8.44 11.21 5.16
CA GLN A 94 -8.44 10.42 6.39
C GLN A 94 -7.67 9.11 6.21
N PHE A 95 -7.86 8.43 5.08
CA PHE A 95 -7.14 7.21 4.76
C PHE A 95 -5.63 7.46 4.62
N SER A 96 -5.22 8.50 3.87
CA SER A 96 -3.80 8.86 3.75
C SER A 96 -3.17 9.25 5.10
N GLU A 97 -3.89 9.98 5.94
CA GLU A 97 -3.44 10.36 7.28
C GLU A 97 -3.35 9.15 8.22
N GLU A 98 -4.27 8.19 8.13
CA GLU A 98 -4.21 6.95 8.89
C GLU A 98 -3.02 6.08 8.46
N LEU A 99 -2.81 5.92 7.14
CA LEU A 99 -1.63 5.22 6.63
C LEU A 99 -0.34 5.87 7.09
N HIS A 100 -0.22 7.19 6.97
CA HIS A 100 0.95 7.93 7.43
C HIS A 100 1.18 7.73 8.94
N ARG A 101 0.11 7.81 9.76
CA ARG A 101 0.22 7.53 11.21
C ARG A 101 0.70 6.11 11.48
N LYS A 102 0.20 5.11 10.76
CA LYS A 102 0.67 3.72 10.89
C LYS A 102 2.14 3.58 10.51
N ASP A 103 2.59 4.24 9.44
CA ASP A 103 3.99 4.23 9.02
C ASP A 103 4.89 4.88 10.06
N VAL A 104 4.48 6.00 10.66
CA VAL A 104 5.21 6.66 11.76
C VAL A 104 5.32 5.74 12.97
N VAL A 105 4.21 5.12 13.40
CA VAL A 105 4.21 4.19 14.53
C VAL A 105 5.13 2.99 14.27
N ARG A 106 5.06 2.42 13.06
CA ARG A 106 5.94 1.31 12.64
C ARG A 106 7.41 1.74 12.64
N LEU A 107 7.72 2.94 12.15
CA LEU A 107 9.08 3.48 12.16
C LEU A 107 9.59 3.61 13.60
N GLU A 108 8.82 4.24 14.49
CA GLU A 108 9.23 4.41 15.89
C GLU A 108 9.46 3.08 16.62
N GLN A 109 8.61 2.08 16.38
CA GLN A 109 8.78 0.74 16.97
C GLN A 109 10.06 0.05 16.50
N ASN A 110 10.47 0.26 15.25
CA ASN A 110 11.61 -0.44 14.63
C ASN A 110 12.89 0.40 14.56
N ARG A 111 12.84 1.69 14.88
CA ARG A 111 13.94 2.65 14.68
C ARG A 111 15.27 2.17 15.25
N LYS A 112 15.26 1.61 16.46
CA LYS A 112 16.48 1.09 17.12
C LYS A 112 17.02 -0.15 16.40
N LEU A 113 16.13 -1.08 16.04
CA LEU A 113 16.48 -2.31 15.35
C LEU A 113 17.06 -2.00 13.96
N TYR A 114 16.42 -1.12 13.21
CA TYR A 114 16.88 -0.70 11.89
C TYR A 114 18.23 0.01 11.94
N ALA A 115 18.44 0.88 12.94
CA ALA A 115 19.73 1.53 13.14
C ALA A 115 20.85 0.51 13.48
N GLN A 116 20.54 -0.52 14.27
CA GLN A 116 21.49 -1.59 14.56
C GLN A 116 21.83 -2.38 13.28
N TRP A 117 20.82 -2.81 12.53
CA TRP A 117 21.02 -3.53 11.28
C TRP A 117 21.85 -2.71 10.30
N GLU A 118 21.56 -1.42 10.15
CA GLU A 118 22.34 -0.52 9.28
C GLU A 118 23.80 -0.41 9.71
N ALA A 119 24.08 -0.32 11.02
CA ALA A 119 25.43 -0.24 11.55
C ALA A 119 26.23 -1.53 11.34
N GLU A 120 25.57 -2.68 11.28
CA GLU A 120 26.17 -3.99 11.02
C GLU A 120 26.47 -4.24 9.52
N LEU A 121 25.91 -3.42 8.61
CA LEU A 121 26.15 -3.55 7.18
C LEU A 121 27.59 -3.17 6.79
N PRO A 122 28.16 -3.78 5.74
CA PRO A 122 29.41 -3.34 5.14
C PRO A 122 29.28 -1.94 4.50
N ALA A 123 30.41 -1.24 4.36
CA ALA A 123 30.46 0.17 3.96
C ALA A 123 29.73 0.49 2.64
N TRP A 124 29.80 -0.38 1.64
CA TRP A 124 29.14 -0.20 0.34
C TRP A 124 27.61 -0.24 0.44
N LEU A 125 27.05 -1.06 1.33
CA LEU A 125 25.61 -1.09 1.61
C LEU A 125 25.17 0.07 2.50
N GLN A 126 26.00 0.47 3.48
CA GLN A 126 25.76 1.70 4.23
C GLN A 126 25.72 2.94 3.31
N ALA A 127 26.60 3.00 2.31
CA ALA A 127 26.61 4.06 1.31
C ALA A 127 25.31 4.07 0.47
N ARG A 128 24.82 2.90 0.07
CA ARG A 128 23.52 2.75 -0.61
C ARG A 128 22.36 3.30 0.23
N ILE A 129 22.27 2.93 1.51
CA ILE A 129 21.22 3.41 2.41
C ILE A 129 21.32 4.93 2.60
N ARG A 130 22.54 5.47 2.75
CA ARG A 130 22.76 6.90 2.89
C ARG A 130 22.26 7.68 1.68
N ARG A 131 22.55 7.21 0.46
CA ARG A 131 22.06 7.83 -0.79
C ARG A 131 20.53 7.96 -0.79
N PHE A 132 19.81 6.90 -0.40
CA PHE A 132 18.34 6.95 -0.34
C PHE A 132 17.82 7.86 0.76
N ARG A 133 18.50 7.90 1.91
CA ARG A 133 18.18 8.84 2.99
C ARG A 133 18.38 10.29 2.55
N GLU A 134 19.44 10.58 1.80
CA GLU A 134 19.73 11.93 1.28
C GLU A 134 18.74 12.35 0.19
N ALA A 135 18.36 11.44 -0.70
CA ALA A 135 17.43 11.73 -1.79
C ALA A 135 15.96 11.80 -1.32
N GLY A 136 15.49 10.78 -0.59
CA GLY A 136 14.08 10.65 -0.19
C GLY A 136 13.75 11.24 1.18
N GLY A 137 14.74 11.58 2.01
CA GLY A 137 14.54 12.20 3.32
C GLY A 137 13.56 11.42 4.21
N GLU A 138 12.54 12.11 4.72
CA GLU A 138 11.50 11.51 5.55
C GLU A 138 10.70 10.42 4.82
N HIS A 139 10.49 10.56 3.51
CA HIS A 139 9.77 9.55 2.73
C HIS A 139 10.49 8.20 2.78
N PHE A 140 11.81 8.20 2.56
CA PHE A 140 12.62 7.00 2.69
C PHE A 140 12.52 6.38 4.10
N LEU A 141 12.56 7.19 5.16
CA LEU A 141 12.48 6.68 6.52
C LEU A 141 11.16 5.96 6.81
N LEU A 142 10.04 6.50 6.31
CA LEU A 142 8.71 5.96 6.58
C LEU A 142 8.38 4.71 5.74
N THR A 143 8.78 4.72 4.46
CA THR A 143 8.30 3.73 3.47
C THR A 143 9.40 2.80 2.95
N GLY A 144 10.65 3.24 2.94
CA GLY A 144 11.75 2.55 2.27
C GLY A 144 12.76 1.87 3.19
N TRP A 145 13.03 2.42 4.38
CA TRP A 145 14.21 2.05 5.18
C TRP A 145 14.25 0.57 5.56
N GLY A 146 13.17 0.04 6.16
CA GLY A 146 13.10 -1.37 6.51
C GLY A 146 13.17 -2.30 5.29
N TYR A 147 12.57 -1.88 4.17
CA TYR A 147 12.55 -2.66 2.93
C TYR A 147 13.95 -2.78 2.32
N GLU A 148 14.68 -1.66 2.22
CA GLU A 148 16.05 -1.63 1.72
C GLU A 148 17.05 -2.28 2.69
N LEU A 149 16.83 -2.18 4.00
CA LEU A 149 17.67 -2.90 4.96
C LEU A 149 17.58 -4.41 4.77
N MET A 150 16.39 -4.95 4.53
CA MET A 150 16.25 -6.38 4.23
C MET A 150 17.02 -6.77 2.96
N ILE A 151 16.89 -5.99 1.88
CA ILE A 151 17.66 -6.19 0.64
C ILE A 151 19.16 -6.18 0.93
N CYS A 152 19.65 -5.20 1.69
CA CYS A 152 21.07 -5.06 2.01
C CYS A 152 21.58 -6.23 2.85
N ARG A 153 20.84 -6.64 3.90
CA ARG A 153 21.23 -7.78 4.75
C ARG A 153 21.29 -9.09 3.96
N LEU A 154 20.32 -9.32 3.07
CA LEU A 154 20.34 -10.46 2.16
C LEU A 154 21.52 -10.38 1.18
N ALA A 155 21.80 -9.20 0.63
CA ALA A 155 22.90 -9.00 -0.30
C ALA A 155 24.27 -9.26 0.35
N ASP A 156 24.48 -8.84 1.61
CA ASP A 156 25.72 -9.14 2.35
C ASP A 156 25.95 -10.65 2.51
N LEU A 157 24.90 -11.39 2.91
CA LEU A 157 24.99 -12.85 3.06
C LEU A 157 25.28 -13.54 1.72
N ILE A 158 24.58 -13.14 0.65
CA ILE A 158 24.79 -13.69 -0.70
C ILE A 158 26.21 -13.38 -1.19
N ASP A 159 26.68 -12.15 -1.02
CA ASP A 159 28.03 -11.72 -1.44
C ASP A 159 29.14 -12.51 -0.71
N ARG A 160 28.89 -12.89 0.55
CA ARG A 160 29.78 -13.73 1.36
C ARG A 160 29.65 -15.22 1.08
N GLY A 161 28.77 -15.63 0.17
CA GLY A 161 28.51 -17.04 -0.16
C GLY A 161 27.71 -17.80 0.91
N LEU A 162 26.96 -17.09 1.76
CA LEU A 162 26.16 -17.64 2.85
C LEU A 162 24.68 -17.77 2.45
N GLU A 163 24.41 -18.42 1.32
CA GLU A 163 23.06 -18.50 0.74
C GLU A 163 22.04 -19.18 1.67
N ALA A 164 22.45 -20.22 2.41
CA ALA A 164 21.57 -20.89 3.37
C ALA A 164 21.17 -19.98 4.55
N GLU A 165 22.05 -19.08 4.97
CA GLU A 165 21.73 -18.07 5.99
C GLU A 165 20.82 -16.98 5.42
N ALA A 166 21.03 -16.60 4.15
CA ALA A 166 20.15 -15.67 3.45
C ALA A 166 18.73 -16.25 3.32
N ASP A 167 18.59 -17.52 2.92
CA ASP A 167 17.30 -18.22 2.82
C ASP A 167 16.59 -18.26 4.18
N LYS A 168 17.34 -18.58 5.24
CA LYS A 168 16.82 -18.58 6.61
C LYS A 168 16.34 -17.19 7.02
N LEU A 169 17.13 -16.14 6.78
CA LEU A 169 16.74 -14.77 7.07
C LEU A 169 15.48 -14.36 6.31
N ALA A 170 15.41 -14.69 5.01
CA ALA A 170 14.24 -14.41 4.17
C ALA A 170 12.98 -15.11 4.68
N SER A 171 13.10 -16.37 5.12
CA SER A 171 11.99 -17.12 5.70
C SER A 171 11.55 -16.56 7.06
N ASP A 172 12.50 -16.28 7.96
CA ASP A 172 12.22 -15.86 9.33
C ASP A 172 11.57 -14.45 9.37
N GLU A 173 11.99 -13.56 8.46
CA GLU A 173 11.54 -12.15 8.42
C GLU A 173 10.50 -11.88 7.32
N GLY A 174 10.14 -12.89 6.52
CA GLY A 174 9.14 -12.78 5.47
C GLY A 174 9.55 -11.89 4.30
N ALA A 175 10.78 -12.03 3.81
CA ALA A 175 11.26 -11.28 2.64
C ALA A 175 10.46 -11.64 1.38
N THR A 176 10.10 -10.62 0.61
CA THR A 176 9.39 -10.78 -0.66
C THR A 176 10.33 -11.27 -1.77
N GLY A 177 9.78 -11.91 -2.81
CA GLY A 177 10.56 -12.30 -3.99
C GLY A 177 11.30 -11.13 -4.64
N ASN A 178 10.70 -9.93 -4.66
CA ASN A 178 11.35 -8.74 -5.17
C ASN A 178 12.56 -8.31 -4.33
N GLN A 179 12.49 -8.41 -2.99
CA GLN A 179 13.66 -8.14 -2.13
C GLN A 179 14.79 -9.13 -2.40
N TRP A 180 14.44 -10.40 -2.59
CA TRP A 180 15.39 -11.45 -2.91
C TRP A 180 16.11 -11.22 -4.25
N ASP A 181 15.36 -10.89 -5.30
CA ASP A 181 15.90 -10.63 -6.63
C ASP A 181 16.79 -9.39 -6.64
N CYS A 182 16.39 -8.32 -5.92
CA CYS A 182 17.20 -7.13 -5.74
C CYS A 182 18.50 -7.43 -4.97
N ALA A 183 18.45 -8.27 -3.94
CA ALA A 183 19.63 -8.66 -3.17
C ALA A 183 20.63 -9.45 -4.02
N LYS A 184 20.15 -10.40 -4.84
CA LYS A 184 20.97 -11.13 -5.82
C LYS A 184 21.60 -10.20 -6.85
N ALA A 185 20.83 -9.25 -7.39
CA ALA A 185 21.33 -8.28 -8.35
C ALA A 185 22.45 -7.40 -7.74
N LEU A 186 22.29 -6.97 -6.49
CA LEU A 186 23.31 -6.20 -5.77
C LEU A 186 24.59 -7.00 -5.56
N ALA A 187 24.49 -8.21 -5.02
CA ALA A 187 25.67 -9.06 -4.77
C ALA A 187 26.41 -9.39 -6.08
N ALA A 188 25.68 -9.82 -7.11
CA ALA A 188 26.27 -10.15 -8.40
C ALA A 188 26.88 -8.92 -9.10
N GLY A 189 26.26 -7.75 -8.97
CA GLY A 189 26.80 -6.52 -9.52
C GLY A 189 28.04 -6.02 -8.80
N ARG A 190 28.08 -6.12 -7.46
CA ARG A 190 29.29 -5.83 -6.69
C ARG A 190 30.48 -6.68 -7.14
N GLN A 191 30.27 -7.98 -7.35
CA GLN A 191 31.34 -8.88 -7.81
C GLN A 191 31.90 -8.52 -9.20
N ARG A 192 31.08 -7.92 -10.07
CA ARG A 192 31.49 -7.53 -11.43
C ARG A 192 32.11 -6.14 -11.50
N ASP A 193 31.48 -5.19 -10.81
CA ASP A 193 31.67 -3.76 -11.03
C ASP A 193 32.19 -3.03 -9.78
N GLY A 194 32.39 -3.75 -8.66
CA GLY A 194 32.90 -3.22 -7.41
C GLY A 194 31.84 -2.55 -6.53
N ASP A 195 32.30 -1.92 -5.45
CA ASP A 195 31.44 -1.34 -4.39
C ASP A 195 30.52 -0.21 -4.91
N GLU A 196 30.91 0.49 -5.98
CA GLU A 196 30.14 1.58 -6.57
C GLU A 196 28.81 1.12 -7.18
N TYR A 197 28.70 -0.17 -7.55
CA TYR A 197 27.50 -0.72 -8.19
C TYR A 197 26.23 -0.52 -7.36
N ALA A 198 26.32 -0.65 -6.04
CA ALA A 198 25.16 -0.49 -5.17
C ALA A 198 24.59 0.92 -5.16
N ALA A 199 25.42 1.92 -5.47
CA ALA A 199 25.03 3.31 -5.64
C ALA A 199 24.50 3.62 -7.04
N LEU A 200 24.48 2.65 -7.97
CA LEU A 200 23.88 2.77 -9.30
C LEU A 200 22.54 2.03 -9.41
N LEU A 201 22.35 0.96 -8.64
CA LEU A 201 21.10 0.20 -8.69
C LEU A 201 19.94 1.01 -8.07
N PRO A 202 18.77 1.10 -8.74
CA PRO A 202 17.57 1.71 -8.17
C PRO A 202 17.11 1.08 -6.85
N ALA A 203 16.24 1.79 -6.14
CA ALA A 203 15.49 1.27 -5.00
C ALA A 203 14.67 0.05 -5.40
N GLY A 204 14.57 -0.94 -4.51
CA GLY A 204 13.78 -2.14 -4.74
C GLY A 204 12.28 -1.84 -4.87
N LEU A 205 11.80 -0.72 -4.32
CA LEU A 205 10.42 -0.27 -4.50
C LEU A 205 10.21 0.60 -5.75
N ALA A 206 11.25 0.90 -6.53
CA ALA A 206 11.14 1.75 -7.73
C ALA A 206 10.05 1.29 -8.73
N PRO A 207 9.80 -0.01 -8.97
CA PRO A 207 8.71 -0.44 -9.85
C PRO A 207 7.31 -0.07 -9.35
N LEU A 208 7.15 0.11 -8.03
CA LEU A 208 5.88 0.46 -7.40
C LEU A 208 5.74 1.97 -7.17
N THR A 209 6.84 2.62 -6.81
CA THR A 209 6.85 4.06 -6.50
C THR A 209 7.08 4.92 -7.73
N GLY A 210 7.67 4.38 -8.79
CA GLY A 210 8.16 5.13 -9.94
C GLY A 210 9.41 5.97 -9.64
N SER A 211 9.97 5.85 -8.42
CA SER A 211 11.09 6.64 -7.93
C SER A 211 12.30 5.74 -7.71
N ALA A 212 13.43 6.09 -8.34
CA ALA A 212 14.65 5.30 -8.28
C ALA A 212 15.35 5.37 -6.91
N ASP A 213 15.01 6.35 -6.09
CA ASP A 213 15.71 6.67 -4.84
C ASP A 213 14.80 7.24 -3.74
N TYR A 214 13.48 7.09 -3.90
CA TYR A 214 12.45 7.62 -2.99
C TYR A 214 12.30 9.15 -3.00
N SER A 215 12.83 9.84 -4.03
CA SER A 215 12.48 11.23 -4.35
C SER A 215 11.07 11.41 -4.91
#